data_AF-A0A523D2V3-F1
#
_entry.id   AF-A0A523D2V3-F1
#
_cell.length_a   1.000
_cell.length_b   1.000
_cell.length_c   1.000
_cell.angle_alpha   90.00
_cell.angle_beta   90.00
_cell.angle_gamma   90.00
#
_symmetry.space_group_name_H-M   'P 1'
#
loop_
_entity.id
_entity.type
_entity.pdbx_description
1 polymer ?
#
loop_
_entity_poly.entity_id
_entity_poly.type
_entity_poly.pdbx_seq_one_letter_code
_entity_poly.pdbx_strand_id
1 'polypeptide(L)'
;MMNCEQSQERMIDVLYGEEVNPRQGFEFFQHLSECPDCNREYMELVETREILGEWKVGHQDAKARETRQAVLASGPWLSQVRWWPLLQKIAAGFLIVVGVVSILQSMGFLGGKRMVISERQLTETVQDMIVDQQTQERQLMLRALLRVKEDVELQQRTNVDQLEQYLISLEQRYVDNLEESNHYLRTLLSR
;
A
#
# COMPACT_ATOMS: atom_id res chain seq x y z
N MET A 1 24.28 2.42 14.35
CA MET A 1 23.05 1.73 14.77
C MET A 1 22.01 2.80 15.02
N MET A 2 20.88 2.68 14.34
CA MET A 2 19.77 3.61 14.46
C MET A 2 18.97 3.29 15.73
N ASN A 3 18.43 4.30 16.40
CA ASN A 3 17.59 4.10 17.58
C ASN A 3 16.10 4.07 17.20
N CYS A 4 15.23 3.61 18.10
CA CYS A 4 13.81 3.45 17.83
C CYS A 4 13.12 4.80 17.53
N GLU A 5 13.50 5.88 18.21
CA GLU A 5 12.95 7.22 17.97
C GLU A 5 13.24 7.71 16.53
N GLN A 6 14.49 7.56 16.07
CA GLN A 6 14.89 7.88 14.70
C GLN A 6 14.21 6.96 13.68
N SER A 7 13.95 5.70 14.04
CA SER A 7 13.18 4.78 13.21
C SER A 7 11.72 5.22 13.08
N GLN A 8 11.12 5.73 14.14
CA GLN A 8 9.73 6.18 14.14
C GLN A 8 9.54 7.44 13.30
N GLU A 9 10.45 8.42 13.44
CA GLU A 9 10.43 9.64 12.60
C GLU A 9 10.56 9.28 11.11
N ARG A 10 11.51 8.40 10.77
CA ARG A 10 11.75 7.99 9.39
C ARG A 10 10.69 7.06 8.80
N MET A 11 9.88 6.45 9.66
CA MET A 11 8.83 5.52 9.23
C MET A 11 7.85 6.20 8.28
N ILE A 12 7.50 7.45 8.57
CA ILE A 12 6.57 8.27 7.78
C ILE A 12 7.21 8.68 6.46
N ASP A 13 8.44 9.18 6.48
CA ASP A 13 9.16 9.62 5.28
C ASP A 13 9.30 8.48 4.25
N VAL A 14 9.65 7.28 4.75
CA VAL A 14 9.75 6.06 3.93
C VAL A 14 8.37 5.64 3.41
N LEU A 15 7.32 5.71 4.23
CA LEU A 15 5.97 5.34 3.84
C LEU A 15 5.43 6.26 2.72
N TYR A 16 5.63 7.57 2.82
CA TYR A 16 5.13 8.54 1.85
C TYR A 16 6.06 8.75 0.65
N GLY A 17 7.23 8.09 0.63
CA GLY A 17 8.18 8.15 -0.47
C GLY A 17 8.86 9.51 -0.59
N GLU A 18 9.05 10.20 0.54
CA GLU A 18 9.91 11.38 0.58
C GLU A 18 11.36 10.97 0.24
N GLU A 19 12.17 11.90 -0.25
CA GLU A 19 13.54 11.61 -0.69
C GLU A 19 14.43 11.18 0.48
N VAL A 20 14.42 9.88 0.79
CA VAL A 20 15.29 9.29 1.80
C VAL A 20 16.64 8.95 1.17
N ASN A 21 17.73 9.37 1.81
CA ASN A 21 19.08 8.99 1.39
C ASN A 21 19.22 7.45 1.40
N PRO A 22 19.77 6.80 0.35
CA PRO A 22 19.87 5.34 0.26
C PRO A 22 20.54 4.68 1.47
N ARG A 23 21.54 5.33 2.07
CA ARG A 23 22.21 4.83 3.27
C ARG A 23 21.29 4.84 4.49
N GLN A 24 20.45 5.85 4.60
CA GLN A 24 19.49 6.02 5.69
C GLN A 24 18.32 5.05 5.57
N GLY A 25 17.88 4.75 4.34
CA GLY A 25 16.91 3.69 4.08
C GLY A 25 17.45 2.31 4.46
N PHE A 26 18.70 2.01 4.11
CA PHE A 26 19.33 0.74 4.52
C PHE A 26 19.41 0.61 6.04
N GLU A 27 19.86 1.65 6.75
CA GLU A 27 19.92 1.64 8.22
C GLU A 27 18.53 1.49 8.87
N PHE A 28 17.48 2.02 8.25
CA PHE A 28 16.10 1.85 8.68
C PHE A 28 15.62 0.40 8.53
N PHE A 29 15.74 -0.20 7.34
CA PHE A 29 15.33 -1.59 7.13
C PHE A 29 16.16 -2.59 7.94
N GLN A 30 17.44 -2.29 8.14
CA GLN A 30 18.29 -3.06 9.06
C GLN A 30 17.73 -3.00 10.49
N HIS A 31 17.39 -1.80 10.98
CA HIS A 31 16.79 -1.64 12.31
C HIS A 31 15.45 -2.39 12.45
N LEU A 32 14.59 -2.38 11.44
CA LEU A 32 13.34 -3.15 11.46
C LEU A 32 13.57 -4.66 11.57
N SER A 33 14.65 -5.19 10.98
CA SER A 33 15.00 -6.61 11.12
C SER A 33 15.56 -6.97 12.51
N GLU A 34 16.14 -6.00 13.21
CA GLU A 34 16.72 -6.17 14.54
C GLU A 34 15.72 -5.86 15.68
N CYS A 35 14.71 -5.01 15.43
CA CYS A 35 13.73 -4.53 16.41
C CYS A 35 12.29 -4.94 16.03
N PRO A 36 11.68 -5.95 16.71
CA PRO A 36 10.36 -6.46 16.36
C PRO A 36 9.22 -5.46 16.64
N ASP A 37 9.37 -4.59 17.63
CA ASP A 37 8.34 -3.59 17.96
C ASP A 37 8.22 -2.53 16.85
N CYS A 38 9.35 -1.98 16.39
CA CYS A 38 9.37 -1.02 15.28
C CYS A 38 8.89 -1.66 13.97
N ASN A 39 9.19 -2.95 13.75
CA ASN A 39 8.67 -3.68 12.60
C ASN A 39 7.15 -3.86 12.65
N ARG A 40 6.60 -4.17 13.82
CA ARG A 40 5.14 -4.28 14.00
C ARG A 40 4.45 -2.96 13.69
N GLU A 41 4.94 -1.85 14.26
CA GLU A 41 4.39 -0.51 14.00
C GLU A 41 4.44 -0.13 12.51
N TYR A 42 5.56 -0.44 11.84
CA TYR A 42 5.69 -0.20 10.39
C TYR A 42 4.66 -1.00 9.57
N MET A 43 4.48 -2.28 9.90
CA MET A 43 3.51 -3.14 9.20
C MET A 43 2.07 -2.68 9.45
N GLU A 44 1.72 -2.27 10.67
CA GLU A 44 0.41 -1.69 10.99
C GLU A 44 0.11 -0.43 10.15
N LEU A 45 1.11 0.44 9.95
CA LEU A 45 0.97 1.62 9.11
C LEU A 45 0.82 1.29 7.62
N VAL A 46 1.55 0.28 7.13
CA VAL A 46 1.43 -0.21 5.75
C VAL A 46 0.03 -0.79 5.51
N GLU A 47 -0.46 -1.63 6.42
CA GLU A 47 -1.81 -2.22 6.37
C GLU A 47 -2.89 -1.14 6.42
N THR A 48 -2.76 -0.19 7.36
CA THR A 48 -3.70 0.94 7.46
C THR A 48 -3.73 1.75 6.17
N ARG A 49 -2.58 1.98 5.54
CA ARG A 49 -2.51 2.68 4.25
C ARG A 49 -3.16 1.88 3.13
N GLU A 50 -2.98 0.57 3.09
CA GLU A 50 -3.61 -0.30 2.10
C GLU A 50 -5.13 -0.22 2.22
N ILE A 51 -5.67 -0.37 3.43
CA ILE A 51 -7.10 -0.25 3.72
C ILE A 51 -7.64 1.15 3.33
N LEU A 52 -6.92 2.23 3.66
CA LEU A 52 -7.28 3.58 3.26
C LEU A 52 -7.15 3.81 1.74
N GLY A 53 -6.24 3.09 1.09
CA GLY A 53 -6.05 3.08 -0.36
C GLY A 53 -7.18 2.36 -1.08
N GLU A 54 -7.69 1.26 -0.52
CA GLU A 54 -8.87 0.54 -0.99
C GLU A 54 -10.15 1.33 -0.74
N TRP A 55 -10.20 2.16 0.31
CA TRP A 55 -11.26 3.15 0.52
C TRP A 55 -11.26 4.27 -0.55
N LYS A 56 -10.44 4.22 -1.60
CA LYS A 56 -10.60 5.14 -2.73
C LYS A 56 -11.97 4.96 -3.37
N VAL A 57 -12.87 5.83 -2.92
CA VAL A 57 -14.20 6.17 -3.43
C VAL A 57 -14.24 5.90 -4.92
N GLY A 58 -14.88 4.80 -5.30
CA GLY A 58 -15.15 4.50 -6.68
C GLY A 58 -16.08 5.56 -7.24
N HIS A 59 -15.55 6.68 -7.77
CA HIS A 59 -16.23 7.61 -8.69
C HIS A 59 -15.43 8.85 -9.17
N GLN A 60 -14.08 8.89 -9.15
CA GLN A 60 -13.38 10.10 -9.66
C GLN A 60 -12.16 9.93 -10.58
N ASP A 61 -11.68 8.72 -10.86
CA ASP A 61 -10.42 8.58 -11.61
C ASP A 61 -10.53 8.83 -13.13
N ALA A 62 -11.73 8.82 -13.71
CA ALA A 62 -11.91 9.14 -15.13
C ALA A 62 -11.96 10.66 -15.42
N LYS A 63 -12.51 11.49 -14.52
CA LYS A 63 -12.66 12.95 -14.72
C LYS A 63 -11.47 13.76 -14.22
N ALA A 64 -10.64 13.22 -13.32
CA ALA A 64 -9.47 13.91 -12.79
C ALA A 64 -8.32 14.06 -13.80
N ARG A 65 -8.21 13.17 -14.79
CA ARG A 65 -7.21 13.27 -15.87
C ARG A 65 -7.56 14.31 -16.93
N GLU A 66 -8.84 14.44 -17.29
CA GLU A 66 -9.31 15.48 -18.22
C GLU A 66 -9.24 16.89 -17.61
N THR A 67 -9.54 17.02 -16.31
CA THR A 67 -9.49 18.32 -15.62
C THR A 67 -8.07 18.82 -15.36
N ARG A 68 -7.08 17.95 -15.15
CA ARG A 68 -5.67 18.38 -15.03
C ARG A 68 -5.09 18.93 -16.34
N GLN A 69 -5.52 18.44 -17.50
CA GLN A 69 -5.13 19.02 -18.79
C GLN A 69 -5.87 20.32 -19.09
N ALA A 70 -7.13 20.47 -18.64
CA ALA A 70 -7.89 21.71 -18.82
C ALA A 70 -7.43 22.86 -17.88
N VAL A 71 -6.93 22.55 -16.68
CA VAL A 71 -6.47 23.56 -15.70
C VAL A 71 -5.09 24.14 -16.04
N LEU A 72 -4.24 23.40 -16.77
CA LEU A 72 -2.96 23.94 -17.27
C LEU A 72 -3.11 24.80 -18.54
N ALA A 73 -4.30 24.82 -19.16
CA ALA A 73 -4.61 25.62 -20.34
C ALA A 73 -5.42 26.89 -20.02
N SER A 74 -5.88 27.08 -18.77
CA SER A 74 -6.58 28.30 -18.37
C SER A 74 -5.61 29.29 -17.71
N GLY A 75 -5.31 30.35 -18.46
CA GLY A 75 -4.62 31.53 -17.96
C GLY A 75 -5.33 32.23 -16.78
N PRO A 76 -4.81 33.38 -16.33
CA PRO A 76 -5.12 33.98 -15.04
C PRO A 76 -6.54 34.57 -15.01
N TRP A 77 -7.53 33.72 -14.71
CA TRP A 77 -8.95 34.09 -14.64
C TRP A 77 -9.58 33.82 -13.27
N LEU A 78 -8.76 33.55 -12.25
CA LEU A 78 -9.19 33.32 -10.86
C LEU A 78 -9.08 34.55 -9.94
N SER A 79 -8.72 35.73 -10.47
CA SER A 79 -8.67 36.97 -9.68
C SER A 79 -10.03 37.65 -9.48
N GLN A 80 -11.15 37.05 -9.89
CA GLN A 80 -12.44 37.72 -9.98
C GLN A 80 -13.58 37.02 -9.22
N VAL A 81 -13.29 36.53 -8.02
CA VAL A 81 -14.27 35.87 -7.13
C VAL A 81 -14.19 36.55 -5.76
N ARG A 82 -14.65 37.81 -5.72
CA ARG A 82 -14.57 38.78 -4.58
C ARG A 82 -15.37 38.40 -3.32
N TRP A 83 -16.22 37.38 -3.40
CA TRP A 83 -17.04 36.76 -2.35
C TRP A 83 -16.36 35.66 -1.50
N TRP A 84 -15.20 35.15 -1.91
CA TRP A 84 -14.46 34.11 -1.15
C TRP A 84 -14.14 34.47 0.32
N PRO A 85 -13.76 35.72 0.67
CA PRO A 85 -13.46 36.05 2.06
C PRO A 85 -14.72 36.12 2.94
N LEU A 86 -15.91 36.23 2.35
CA LEU A 86 -17.17 36.23 3.11
C LEU A 86 -17.55 34.81 3.56
N LEU A 87 -17.35 33.82 2.69
CA LEU A 87 -17.58 32.40 3.00
C LEU A 87 -16.62 31.88 4.07
N GLN A 88 -15.35 32.30 4.04
CA GLN A 88 -14.36 31.90 5.04
C GLN A 88 -14.70 32.42 6.44
N LYS A 89 -15.27 33.63 6.55
CA LYS A 89 -15.73 34.20 7.82
C LYS A 89 -16.95 33.47 8.39
N ILE A 90 -17.86 33.02 7.53
CA ILE A 90 -19.05 32.25 7.95
C ILE A 90 -18.63 30.86 8.45
N ALA A 91 -17.74 30.17 7.74
CA ALA A 91 -17.23 28.86 8.14
C ALA A 91 -16.48 28.90 9.49
N ALA A 92 -15.62 29.91 9.68
CA ALA A 92 -14.92 30.11 10.95
C ALA A 92 -15.89 30.39 12.10
N GLY A 93 -16.90 31.25 11.88
CA GLY A 93 -17.94 31.52 12.87
C GLY A 93 -18.74 30.27 13.24
N PHE A 94 -19.09 29.43 12.26
CA PHE A 94 -19.82 28.18 12.50
C PHE A 94 -19.01 27.17 13.32
N LEU A 95 -17.72 27.00 13.01
CA LEU A 95 -16.83 26.11 13.76
C LEU A 95 -16.63 26.55 15.21
N ILE A 96 -16.55 27.85 15.46
CA ILE A 96 -16.44 28.39 16.82
C ILE A 96 -17.73 28.09 17.60
N VAL A 97 -18.91 28.30 17.00
CA VAL A 97 -20.19 28.01 17.67
C VAL A 97 -20.34 26.51 17.96
N VAL A 98 -20.04 25.63 17.00
CA VAL A 98 -20.07 24.18 17.21
C VAL A 98 -19.08 23.74 18.27
N GLY A 99 -17.86 24.30 18.28
CA GLY A 99 -16.85 24.02 19.30
C GLY A 99 -17.30 24.44 20.69
N VAL A 100 -17.88 25.65 20.84
CA VAL A 100 -18.40 26.14 22.12
C VAL A 100 -19.57 25.27 22.60
N VAL A 101 -20.49 24.88 21.72
CA VAL A 101 -21.61 23.98 22.07
C VAL A 101 -21.10 22.60 22.51
N SER A 102 -20.09 22.05 21.83
CA SER A 102 -19.47 20.78 22.19
C SER A 102 -18.79 20.82 23.56
N ILE A 103 -18.09 21.93 23.88
CA ILE A 103 -17.45 22.13 25.20
C ILE A 103 -18.50 22.34 26.30
N LEU A 104 -19.60 23.06 26.03
CA LEU A 104 -20.70 23.23 26.98
C LEU A 104 -21.45 21.92 27.25
N GLN A 105 -21.58 21.04 26.25
CA GLN A 105 -22.10 19.69 26.44
C GLN A 105 -21.15 18.82 27.26
N SER A 106 -19.83 18.88 27.02
CA SER A 106 -18.86 18.08 27.77
C SER A 106 -18.70 18.51 29.23
N MET A 107 -18.89 19.80 29.52
CA MET A 107 -18.94 20.33 30.90
C MET A 107 -20.27 20.06 31.62
N GLY A 108 -21.26 19.44 30.97
CA GLY A 108 -22.50 19.01 31.61
C GLY A 108 -23.44 20.15 32.02
N PHE A 109 -23.30 21.34 31.43
CA PHE A 109 -24.11 22.52 31.76
C PHE A 109 -25.52 22.46 31.16
N LEU A 110 -25.70 21.65 30.10
CA LEU A 110 -27.01 21.29 29.57
C LEU A 110 -27.37 19.91 30.10
N GLY A 111 -28.25 19.87 31.10
CA GLY A 111 -28.78 18.65 31.74
C GLY A 111 -29.61 17.76 30.80
N GLY A 112 -28.99 17.25 29.74
CA GLY A 112 -29.54 16.29 28.80
C GLY A 112 -28.94 14.92 29.08
N LYS A 113 -29.72 14.07 29.74
CA LYS A 113 -29.61 12.61 29.86
C LYS A 113 -28.28 12.03 29.36
N ARG A 114 -27.40 11.66 30.30
CA ARG A 114 -26.36 10.67 30.04
C ARG A 114 -27.04 9.42 29.50
N MET A 115 -26.98 9.17 28.19
CA MET A 115 -27.07 7.81 27.69
C MET A 115 -25.80 7.11 28.15
N VAL A 116 -25.87 6.56 29.36
CA VAL A 116 -24.94 5.54 29.82
C VAL A 116 -25.28 4.31 28.98
N ILE A 117 -24.64 4.21 27.81
CA ILE A 117 -24.61 2.98 27.04
C ILE A 117 -23.89 1.96 27.93
N SER A 118 -24.67 0.98 28.35
CA SER A 118 -24.30 -0.09 29.25
C SER A 118 -23.10 -0.87 28.70
N GLU A 119 -21.95 -0.76 29.36
CA GLU A 119 -20.72 -1.55 29.12
C GLU A 119 -20.96 -3.07 29.11
N ARG A 120 -22.08 -3.54 29.69
CA ARG A 120 -22.45 -4.95 29.73
C ARG A 120 -23.11 -5.46 28.45
N GLN A 121 -23.72 -4.60 27.63
CA GLN A 121 -24.29 -5.04 26.35
C GLN A 121 -23.22 -5.06 25.25
N LEU A 122 -22.25 -4.15 25.30
CA LEU A 122 -21.16 -4.07 24.31
C LEU A 122 -20.23 -5.29 24.38
N THR A 123 -19.98 -5.81 25.58
CA THR A 123 -19.06 -6.95 25.77
C THR A 123 -19.66 -8.27 25.28
N GLU A 124 -20.96 -8.49 25.46
CA GLU A 124 -21.65 -9.69 24.98
C GLU A 124 -21.83 -9.70 23.45
N THR A 125 -22.04 -8.52 22.82
CA THR A 125 -22.16 -8.45 21.34
C THR A 125 -20.82 -8.50 20.61
N VAL A 126 -19.74 -7.99 21.22
CA VAL A 126 -18.38 -8.05 20.66
C VAL A 126 -17.85 -9.49 20.68
N GLN A 127 -18.20 -10.27 21.69
CA GLN A 127 -17.70 -11.64 21.83
C GLN A 127 -18.35 -12.62 20.83
N ASP A 128 -19.62 -12.44 20.49
CA ASP A 128 -20.29 -13.23 19.44
C ASP A 128 -19.91 -12.79 18.01
N MET A 129 -19.60 -11.51 17.79
CA MET A 129 -19.16 -11.02 16.47
C MET A 129 -17.73 -11.48 16.14
N ILE A 130 -16.82 -11.56 17.12
CA ILE A 130 -15.42 -11.99 16.90
C ILE A 130 -15.33 -13.46 16.50
N VAL A 131 -16.22 -14.33 16.99
CA VAL A 131 -16.18 -15.77 16.67
C VAL A 131 -16.75 -16.06 15.28
N ASP A 132 -17.78 -15.32 14.84
CA ASP A 132 -18.36 -15.50 13.50
C ASP A 132 -17.44 -14.92 12.40
N GLN A 133 -16.77 -13.80 12.69
CA GLN A 133 -15.86 -13.13 11.75
C GLN A 133 -14.60 -13.97 11.44
N GLN A 134 -14.06 -14.70 12.43
CA GLN A 134 -12.89 -15.57 12.23
C GLN A 134 -13.14 -16.76 11.30
N THR A 135 -14.38 -17.25 11.19
CA THR A 135 -14.69 -18.37 10.29
C THR A 135 -14.81 -17.92 8.83
N GLN A 136 -15.34 -16.71 8.62
CA GLN A 136 -15.45 -16.11 7.29
C GLN A 136 -14.08 -15.70 6.74
N GLU A 137 -13.23 -15.08 7.56
CA GLU A 137 -11.85 -14.74 7.21
C GLU A 137 -11.03 -15.99 6.89
N ARG A 138 -11.19 -17.09 7.65
CA ARG A 138 -10.54 -18.37 7.32
C ARG A 138 -10.94 -18.92 5.97
N GLN A 139 -12.22 -18.81 5.58
CA GLN A 139 -12.66 -19.30 4.27
C GLN A 139 -12.11 -18.46 3.11
N LEU A 140 -12.01 -17.14 3.30
CA LEU A 140 -11.41 -16.25 2.31
C LEU A 140 -9.90 -16.49 2.18
N MET A 141 -9.20 -16.62 3.31
CA MET A 141 -7.77 -16.97 3.34
C MET A 141 -7.52 -18.32 2.67
N LEU A 142 -8.37 -19.32 2.93
CA LEU A 142 -8.21 -20.65 2.32
C LEU A 142 -8.42 -20.62 0.80
N ARG A 143 -9.37 -19.81 0.30
CA ARG A 143 -9.55 -19.59 -1.15
C ARG A 143 -8.38 -18.82 -1.77
N ALA A 144 -7.83 -17.82 -1.07
CA ALA A 144 -6.67 -17.08 -1.53
C ALA A 144 -5.44 -17.99 -1.63
N LEU A 145 -5.18 -18.81 -0.60
CA LEU A 145 -4.09 -19.78 -0.60
C LEU A 145 -4.22 -20.83 -1.71
N LEU A 146 -5.44 -21.29 -2.00
CA LEU A 146 -5.67 -22.22 -3.11
C LEU A 146 -5.37 -21.58 -4.47
N ARG A 147 -5.74 -20.31 -4.68
CA ARG A 147 -5.38 -19.58 -5.92
C ARG A 147 -3.88 -19.39 -6.05
N VAL A 148 -3.22 -18.94 -4.98
CA VAL A 148 -1.75 -18.76 -4.98
C VAL A 148 -1.05 -20.08 -5.29
N LYS A 149 -1.53 -21.19 -4.73
CA LYS A 149 -0.99 -22.51 -5.03
C LYS A 149 -1.12 -22.85 -6.53
N GLU A 150 -2.29 -22.61 -7.12
CA GLU A 150 -2.55 -22.87 -8.54
C GLU A 150 -1.68 -22.01 -9.46
N ASP A 151 -1.49 -20.73 -9.13
CA ASP A 151 -0.60 -19.81 -9.87
C ASP A 151 0.86 -20.26 -9.77
N VAL A 152 1.31 -20.69 -8.59
CA VAL A 152 2.68 -21.20 -8.40
C VAL A 152 2.91 -22.48 -9.19
N GLU A 153 1.95 -23.41 -9.21
CA GLU A 153 2.06 -24.63 -10.01
C GLU A 153 2.11 -24.34 -11.52
N LEU A 154 1.32 -23.38 -12.01
CA LEU A 154 1.34 -22.93 -13.40
C LEU A 154 2.68 -22.27 -13.76
N GLN A 155 3.18 -21.40 -12.89
CA GLN A 155 4.47 -20.74 -13.08
C GLN A 155 5.63 -21.75 -13.05
N GLN A 156 5.57 -22.73 -12.16
CA GLN A 156 6.55 -23.81 -12.09
C GLN A 156 6.56 -24.64 -13.38
N ARG A 157 5.40 -25.02 -13.93
CA ARG A 157 5.32 -25.72 -15.22
C ARG A 157 5.92 -24.88 -16.35
N THR A 158 5.57 -23.60 -16.41
CA THR A 158 6.10 -22.67 -17.42
C THR A 158 7.62 -22.56 -17.34
N ASN A 159 8.17 -22.48 -16.12
CA ASN A 159 9.61 -22.41 -15.91
C ASN A 159 10.32 -23.71 -16.34
N VAL A 160 9.70 -24.88 -16.09
CA VAL A 160 10.24 -26.17 -16.54
C VAL A 160 10.25 -26.24 -18.06
N ASP A 161 9.17 -25.86 -18.73
CA ASP A 161 9.09 -25.85 -20.20
C ASP A 161 10.15 -24.91 -20.80
N GLN A 162 10.36 -23.74 -20.20
CA GLN A 162 11.42 -22.81 -20.61
C GLN A 162 12.82 -23.40 -20.42
N LEU A 163 13.08 -24.07 -19.29
CA LEU A 163 14.36 -24.73 -19.04
C LEU A 163 14.63 -25.85 -20.06
N GLU A 164 13.62 -26.65 -20.41
CA GLU A 164 13.74 -27.67 -21.45
C GLU A 164 14.07 -27.04 -22.81
N GLN A 165 13.37 -25.97 -23.21
CA GLN A 165 13.67 -25.24 -24.44
C GLN A 165 15.10 -24.67 -24.44
N TYR A 166 15.55 -24.12 -23.31
CA TYR A 166 16.92 -23.63 -23.17
C TYR A 166 17.93 -24.77 -23.33
N LEU A 167 17.72 -25.92 -22.68
CA LEU A 167 18.60 -27.08 -22.80
C LEU A 167 18.70 -27.58 -24.23
N ILE A 168 17.57 -27.72 -24.93
CA ILE A 168 17.54 -28.13 -26.34
C ILE A 168 18.33 -27.12 -27.19
N SER A 169 18.13 -25.82 -26.98
CA SER A 169 18.85 -24.79 -27.73
C SER A 169 20.36 -24.81 -27.49
N LEU A 170 20.77 -25.19 -26.27
CA LEU A 170 22.17 -25.25 -25.85
C LEU A 170 22.86 -26.49 -26.44
N GLU A 171 22.17 -27.63 -26.43
CA GLU A 171 22.60 -28.85 -27.11
C GLU A 171 22.80 -28.61 -28.60
N GLN A 172 21.83 -27.96 -29.26
CA GLN A 172 21.94 -27.65 -30.68
C GLN A 172 23.14 -26.74 -30.99
N ARG A 173 23.34 -25.68 -30.20
CA ARG A 173 24.53 -24.82 -30.34
C ARG A 173 25.84 -25.57 -30.09
N TYR A 174 25.83 -26.55 -29.21
CA TYR A 174 27.02 -27.36 -28.93
C TYR A 174 27.36 -28.27 -30.11
N VAL A 175 26.34 -28.90 -30.72
CA VAL A 175 26.50 -29.69 -31.94
C VAL A 175 27.00 -28.82 -33.10
N ASP A 176 26.39 -27.65 -33.32
CA ASP A 176 26.80 -26.72 -34.38
C ASP A 176 28.27 -26.30 -34.21
N ASN A 177 28.69 -25.94 -32.98
CA ASN A 177 30.08 -25.61 -32.70
C ASN A 177 31.04 -26.79 -32.92
N LEU A 178 30.61 -28.02 -32.59
CA LEU A 178 31.39 -29.23 -32.83
C LEU A 178 31.56 -29.51 -34.32
N GLU A 179 30.50 -29.34 -35.10
CA GLU A 179 30.55 -29.49 -36.56
C GLU A 179 31.46 -28.43 -37.19
N GLU A 180 31.32 -27.17 -36.76
CA GLU A 180 32.14 -26.06 -37.24
C GLU A 180 33.62 -26.27 -36.88
N SER A 181 33.92 -26.68 -35.65
CA SER A 181 35.28 -27.03 -35.22
C SER A 181 35.87 -28.19 -36.03
N ASN A 182 35.08 -29.25 -36.28
CA ASN A 182 35.51 -30.35 -37.15
C ASN A 182 35.73 -29.91 -38.59
N HIS A 183 34.92 -28.99 -39.10
CA HIS A 183 35.09 -28.42 -40.43
C HIS A 183 36.41 -27.64 -40.53
N TYR A 184 36.73 -26.81 -39.54
CA TYR A 184 38.02 -26.12 -39.46
C TYR A 184 39.21 -27.09 -39.38
N LEU A 185 39.11 -28.15 -38.58
CA LEU A 185 40.19 -29.15 -38.50
C LEU A 185 40.42 -29.88 -39.83
N ARG A 186 39.34 -30.23 -40.56
CA ARG A 186 39.46 -30.86 -41.89
C ARG A 186 40.11 -29.94 -42.91
N THR A 187 39.76 -28.66 -42.92
CA THR A 187 40.35 -27.68 -43.86
C THR A 187 41.84 -27.45 -43.59
N LEU A 188 42.26 -27.48 -42.32
CA LEU A 188 43.68 -27.40 -41.94
C LEU A 188 44.48 -28.66 -42.31
N LEU A 189 43.88 -29.85 -42.24
CA LEU A 189 44.54 -31.11 -42.60
C LEU A 189 44.61 -31.37 -44.12
N SER A 190 43.74 -30.73 -44.90
CA SER A 190 43.72 -30.86 -46.37
C SER A 190 44.69 -29.93 -47.11
N ARG A 191 45.47 -29.13 -46.38
CA ARG A 191 46.39 -28.12 -46.91
C ARG A 191 47.83 -28.48 -46.61
#